data_AF-A0A7G8FKZ8-F1
#
_entry.id   AF-A0A7G8FKZ8-F1
#
_cell.length_a   1.000
_cell.length_b   1.000
_cell.length_c   1.000
_cell.angle_alpha   90.00
_cell.angle_beta   90.00
_cell.angle_gamma   90.00
#
_symmetry.space_group_name_H-M   'P 1'
#
loop_
_entity.id
_entity.type
_entity.pdbx_description
1 polymer ?
#
loop_
_entity_poly.entity_id
_entity_poly.type
_entity_poly.pdbx_seq_one_letter_code
_entity_poly.pdbx_strand_id
1 'polypeptide(L)'
;MIKRLDRIQEDLNRFRSQRIPDRFLPLNEAVLQMHCGKDWIKARISDGSLRPGIDFMDRSAPESRRKRYLINPSSAIRWLNRVPSHSH
;
A
#
# COMPACT_ATOMS: atom_id res chain seq x y z
N MET A 1 36.03 18.15 0.57
CA MET A 1 35.49 16.87 1.09
C MET A 1 33.96 16.88 0.99
N ILE A 2 33.41 17.02 -0.23
CA ILE A 2 31.96 17.25 -0.47
C ILE A 2 31.30 16.06 -1.20
N LYS A 3 32.09 15.13 -1.75
CA LYS A 3 31.62 14.01 -2.57
C LYS A 3 30.69 13.01 -1.85
N ARG A 4 30.67 12.99 -0.52
CA ARG A 4 29.85 12.06 0.28
C ARG A 4 28.41 12.57 0.45
N LEU A 5 28.22 13.89 0.50
CA LEU A 5 26.88 14.48 0.53
C LEU A 5 26.21 14.38 -0.85
N ASP A 6 26.96 14.56 -1.93
CA ASP A 6 26.45 14.40 -3.30
C ASP A 6 25.95 12.98 -3.57
N ARG A 7 26.68 11.95 -3.12
CA ARG A 7 26.23 10.55 -3.24
C ARG A 7 24.96 10.25 -2.45
N ILE A 8 24.85 10.77 -1.22
CA ILE A 8 23.65 10.58 -0.40
C ILE A 8 22.46 11.31 -1.04
N GLN A 9 22.68 12.48 -1.63
CA GLN A 9 21.66 13.23 -2.35
C GLN A 9 21.24 12.55 -3.66
N GLU A 10 22.18 11.93 -4.38
CA GLU A 10 21.92 11.11 -5.57
C GLU A 10 21.13 9.84 -5.22
N ASP A 11 21.48 9.15 -4.13
CA ASP A 11 20.75 7.98 -3.67
C ASP A 11 19.34 8.35 -3.20
N LEU A 12 19.18 9.44 -2.44
CA LEU A 12 17.87 9.97 -2.07
C LEU A 12 17.05 10.40 -3.28
N ASN A 13 17.67 10.96 -4.31
CA ASN A 13 17.00 11.31 -5.57
C ASN A 13 16.66 10.08 -6.41
N ARG A 14 17.47 9.01 -6.37
CA ARG A 14 17.13 7.70 -6.96
C ARG A 14 15.98 7.02 -6.24
N PHE A 15 15.94 7.07 -4.90
CA PHE A 15 14.81 6.55 -4.13
C PHE A 15 13.55 7.41 -4.30
N ARG A 16 13.69 8.74 -4.44
CA ARG A 16 12.57 9.64 -4.78
C ARG A 16 12.08 9.48 -6.23
N SER A 17 12.97 9.16 -7.18
CA SER A 17 12.60 8.91 -8.58
C SER A 17 12.03 7.51 -8.78
N GLN A 18 12.37 6.55 -7.92
CA GLN A 18 11.55 5.38 -7.62
C GLN A 18 10.31 5.80 -6.82
N ARG A 19 9.53 6.73 -7.35
CA ARG A 19 8.08 6.73 -7.14
C ARG A 19 7.66 5.30 -7.46
N ILE A 20 7.45 4.44 -6.46
CA ILE A 20 6.60 3.28 -6.65
C ILE A 20 5.29 3.92 -7.09
N PRO A 21 4.94 3.85 -8.38
CA PRO A 21 3.75 4.53 -8.85
C PRO A 21 2.58 4.01 -8.04
N ASP A 22 1.59 4.86 -7.73
CA ASP A 22 0.29 4.48 -7.16
C ASP A 22 -0.34 3.43 -8.08
N ARG A 23 0.09 2.18 -7.91
CA ARG A 23 -0.28 1.05 -8.74
C ARG A 23 -0.95 0.05 -7.83
N PHE A 24 -2.07 -0.43 -8.34
CA PHE A 24 -2.79 -1.54 -7.78
C PHE A 24 -2.01 -2.82 -8.07
N LEU A 25 -1.53 -3.47 -7.02
CA LEU A 25 -0.80 -4.74 -7.05
C LEU A 25 -1.68 -5.89 -6.59
N PRO A 26 -1.46 -7.13 -7.07
CA PRO A 26 -2.10 -8.30 -6.50
C PRO A 26 -1.85 -8.41 -4.99
N LEU A 27 -2.84 -8.91 -4.24
CA LEU A 27 -2.78 -9.05 -2.78
C LEU A 27 -1.48 -9.68 -2.26
N ASN A 28 -0.92 -10.67 -2.97
CA ASN A 28 0.32 -11.34 -2.56
C ASN A 28 1.55 -10.41 -2.61
N GLU A 29 1.62 -9.53 -3.60
CA GLU A 29 2.72 -8.57 -3.75
C GLU A 29 2.55 -7.41 -2.77
N ALA A 30 1.30 -6.95 -2.59
CA ALA A 30 0.98 -5.91 -1.63
C ALA A 30 1.37 -6.27 -0.19
N VAL A 31 1.19 -7.55 0.20
CA VAL A 31 1.63 -8.07 1.49
C VAL A 31 3.12 -7.85 1.75
N LEU A 32 3.96 -8.06 0.73
CA LEU A 32 5.41 -7.85 0.84
C LEU A 32 5.74 -6.37 1.03
N GLN A 33 5.07 -5.48 0.30
CA GLN A 33 5.32 -4.03 0.41
C GLN A 33 4.78 -3.43 1.71
N MET A 34 3.64 -3.92 2.20
CA MET A 34 2.99 -3.44 3.41
C MET A 34 3.50 -4.14 4.68
N HIS A 35 4.35 -5.15 4.56
CA HIS A 35 4.87 -5.96 5.67
C HIS A 35 3.77 -6.48 6.61
N CYS A 36 2.65 -6.97 6.05
CA CYS A 36 1.50 -7.43 6.82
C CYS A 36 0.89 -8.71 6.23
N GLY A 37 0.03 -9.40 6.98
CA GLY A 37 -0.62 -10.63 6.50
C GLY A 37 -1.74 -10.38 5.47
N LYS A 38 -2.00 -11.38 4.61
CA LYS A 38 -3.12 -11.32 3.64
C LYS A 38 -4.46 -11.12 4.32
N ASP A 39 -4.70 -11.86 5.41
CA ASP A 39 -5.98 -11.82 6.10
C ASP A 39 -6.16 -10.53 6.88
N TRP A 40 -5.07 -9.91 7.32
CA TRP A 40 -5.10 -8.58 7.90
C TRP A 40 -5.59 -7.54 6.86
N ILE A 41 -5.05 -7.54 5.63
CA ILE A 41 -5.53 -6.64 4.58
C ILE A 41 -7.00 -6.90 4.26
N LYS A 42 -7.43 -8.17 4.14
CA LYS A 42 -8.85 -8.48 3.89
C LYS A 42 -9.76 -8.01 5.03
N ALA A 43 -9.32 -8.12 6.27
CA ALA A 43 -10.05 -7.59 7.42
C ALA A 43 -10.22 -6.07 7.29
N ARG A 44 -9.16 -5.35 6.89
CA ARG A 44 -9.21 -3.89 6.65
C ARG A 44 -10.07 -3.46 5.46
N ILE A 45 -10.26 -4.34 4.49
CA ILE A 45 -11.23 -4.14 3.41
C ILE A 45 -12.65 -4.35 3.95
N SER A 46 -12.85 -5.44 4.69
CA SER A 46 -14.17 -5.84 5.20
C SER A 46 -14.71 -4.92 6.29
N ASP A 47 -13.84 -4.34 7.11
CA ASP A 47 -14.21 -3.40 8.18
C ASP A 47 -14.37 -1.96 7.67
N GLY A 48 -14.11 -1.72 6.38
CA GLY A 48 -14.20 -0.39 5.75
C GLY A 48 -13.02 0.55 6.03
N SER A 49 -11.95 0.06 6.68
CA SER A 49 -10.75 0.87 6.96
C SER A 49 -10.00 1.28 5.70
N LEU A 50 -10.09 0.50 4.61
CA LEU A 50 -9.53 0.84 3.30
C LEU A 50 -10.62 1.35 2.35
N ARG A 51 -10.28 2.36 1.55
CA ARG A 51 -11.23 3.01 0.64
C ARG A 51 -11.26 2.30 -0.72
N PRO A 52 -12.44 1.90 -1.22
CA PRO A 52 -12.57 1.28 -2.55
C PRO A 52 -12.21 2.29 -3.65
N GLY A 53 -11.55 1.82 -4.71
CA GLY A 53 -11.09 2.64 -5.84
C GLY A 53 -9.85 3.51 -5.57
N ILE A 54 -9.43 3.63 -4.30
CA ILE A 54 -8.25 4.41 -3.90
C ILE A 54 -7.19 3.51 -3.29
N ASP A 55 -7.55 2.76 -2.23
CA ASP A 55 -6.63 1.90 -1.49
C ASP A 55 -6.72 0.45 -1.98
N PHE A 56 -7.88 0.02 -2.49
CA PHE A 56 -8.06 -1.30 -3.10
C PHE A 56 -9.10 -1.30 -4.23
N MET A 57 -9.07 -2.33 -5.07
CA MET A 57 -10.10 -2.65 -6.06
C MET A 57 -10.50 -4.13 -5.95
N ASP A 58 -11.80 -4.43 -5.99
CA ASP A 58 -12.30 -5.80 -6.14
C ASP A 58 -12.39 -6.15 -7.64
N ARG A 59 -11.60 -7.13 -8.09
CA ARG A 59 -11.61 -7.69 -9.46
C ARG A 59 -12.29 -9.05 -9.52
N SER A 60 -13.06 -9.39 -8.49
CA SER A 60 -13.84 -10.62 -8.46
C SER A 60 -15.02 -10.54 -9.42
N ALA A 61 -15.40 -11.68 -10.00
CA ALA A 61 -16.72 -11.80 -10.59
C ALA A 61 -17.78 -11.59 -9.49
N PRO A 62 -18.96 -11.02 -9.81
CA PRO A 62 -20.00 -10.71 -8.82
C PRO A 62 -20.38 -11.89 -7.93
N GLU A 63 -20.38 -13.11 -8.48
CA GLU A 63 -20.78 -14.34 -7.79
C GLU A 63 -19.60 -15.14 -7.20
N SER A 64 -18.36 -14.64 -7.35
CA SER A 64 -17.18 -15.37 -6.92
C SER A 64 -17.05 -15.37 -5.40
N ARG A 65 -17.07 -16.58 -4.81
CA ARG A 65 -16.70 -16.80 -3.40
C ARG A 65 -15.23 -16.44 -3.13
N ARG A 66 -14.35 -16.56 -4.13
CA ARG A 66 -12.93 -16.22 -3.99
C ARG A 66 -12.72 -14.78 -4.44
N LYS A 67 -12.45 -13.91 -3.47
CA LYS A 67 -12.18 -12.49 -3.76
C LYS A 67 -10.78 -12.27 -4.33
N ARG A 68 -10.69 -11.47 -5.40
CA ARG A 68 -9.45 -11.07 -6.08
C ARG A 68 -9.25 -9.58 -5.91
N TYR A 69 -8.57 -9.18 -4.85
CA TYR A 69 -8.25 -7.78 -4.60
C TYR A 69 -6.95 -7.36 -5.28
N LEU A 70 -6.96 -6.17 -5.84
CA LEU A 70 -5.75 -5.39 -6.09
C LEU A 70 -5.65 -4.30 -5.03
N ILE A 71 -4.46 -4.05 -4.52
CA ILE A 71 -4.19 -3.12 -3.42
C ILE A 71 -3.23 -2.05 -3.92
N ASN A 72 -3.47 -0.79 -3.59
CA ASN A 72 -2.47 0.26 -3.71
C ASN A 72 -1.74 0.39 -2.36
N PRO A 73 -0.52 -0.17 -2.21
CA PRO A 73 0.16 -0.22 -0.91
C PRO A 73 0.51 1.17 -0.39
N SER A 74 0.93 2.07 -1.27
CA SER A 74 1.32 3.44 -0.93
C SER A 74 0.16 4.22 -0.33
N SER A 75 -1.00 4.19 -0.99
CA SER A 75 -2.20 4.86 -0.49
C SER A 75 -2.74 4.20 0.77
N ALA A 76 -2.81 2.86 0.80
CA ALA A 76 -3.29 2.11 1.96
C ALA A 76 -2.45 2.38 3.21
N ILE A 77 -1.13 2.29 3.14
CA ILE A 77 -0.22 2.57 4.26
C ILE A 77 -0.40 4.02 4.74
N ARG A 78 -0.42 4.98 3.80
CA ARG A 78 -0.60 6.40 4.15
C ARG A 78 -1.93 6.63 4.86
N TRP A 79 -3.00 5.99 4.39
CA TRP A 79 -4.32 6.12 4.97
C TRP A 79 -4.37 5.51 6.37
N LEU A 80 -3.93 4.26 6.51
CA LEU A 80 -3.91 3.52 7.77
C LEU A 80 -3.06 4.21 8.84
N ASN A 81 -1.93 4.82 8.46
CA ASN A 81 -1.07 5.56 9.39
C ASN A 81 -1.59 6.96 9.74
N ARG A 82 -2.53 7.50 8.95
CA ARG A 82 -3.17 8.80 9.22
C ARG A 82 -4.37 8.70 10.12
N VAL A 83 -4.99 7.52 10.24
CA VAL A 83 -6.03 7.29 11.23
C VAL A 83 -5.35 7.49 12.59
N PRO A 84 -5.65 8.58 13.34
CA PRO A 84 -5.18 8.67 14.70
C PRO A 84 -5.74 7.45 15.39
N SER A 85 -4.87 6.67 16.04
CA SER A 85 -5.30 5.70 17.04
C SER A 85 -6.20 6.46 18.02
N HIS A 86 -7.51 6.45 17.80
CA HIS A 86 -8.47 6.96 18.75
C HIS A 86 -8.30 6.04 19.96
N SER A 87 -7.65 6.52 21.03
CA SER A 87 -8.23 7.49 21.97
C SER A 87 -9.53 6.89 22.48
N HIS A 88 -9.36 5.88 23.33
CA HIS A 88 -10.32 5.56 24.37
C HIS A 88 -9.94 6.37 25.60
#